data_AF-A0A845L5V3-F1
#
_entry.id   AF-A0A845L5V3-F1
#
_cell.length_a   1.000
_cell.length_b   1.000
_cell.length_c   1.000
_cell.angle_alpha   90.00
_cell.angle_beta   90.00
_cell.angle_gamma   90.00
#
_symmetry.space_group_name_H-M   'P 1'
#
loop_
_entity.id
_entity.type
_entity.pdbx_description
1 polymer ?
#
loop_
_entity_poly.entity_id
_entity_poly.type
_entity_poly.pdbx_seq_one_letter_code
_entity_poly.pdbx_strand_id
1 'polypeptide(L)'
;MHQSPLFSIMRLMPIAFFLLINYLSYMALVRWMPFFRPGRWRAAFVIIAILSALPPLYSVATGFQTQEAWLRIAYYPAFAWNIGQIIFLLAVPLVFIFSRLQRSLEDDEQQAAKAKAAEKSHTAEKKHAAEEPQPHVHLPEKVSRRQLLQGAITAVPFFALTVATDGVLIGDNRVITRTYPVTIPGLSKHLDGLRLVQISDVHLGTFFPLDRLDDALELVDRQKPDILTITGDYVDDVTLLNEAIGRTEQVSTTLGSYYCLGNHEHYRDLDKVRGAFQGSSIRHLDNGFHTIENSLCLLGIDYPFTRRDDDNRAAVTEWMLDKALAGAPADVPKVLLTHHPDGFNAARKRGVALSLAGHTHGGQVGIGDRSLFPFAMEYMRGWYGDDEHKLFVHSGLGHWMPFRLGCPSEIVTFVLRSA
;
A
#
# COMPACT_ATOMS: atom_id res chain seq x y z
N MET A 1 -30.19 14.26 1.39
CA MET A 1 -29.64 12.91 1.60
C MET A 1 -29.51 12.67 3.11
N HIS A 2 -30.36 11.83 3.71
CA HIS A 2 -30.16 11.41 5.10
C HIS A 2 -28.98 10.43 5.14
N GLN A 3 -27.86 10.83 5.75
CA GLN A 3 -26.78 9.89 6.01
C GLN A 3 -27.27 8.87 7.04
N SER A 4 -27.12 7.59 6.73
CA SER A 4 -27.57 6.51 7.61
C SER A 4 -26.79 6.55 8.94
N PRO A 5 -27.39 6.10 10.06
CA PRO A 5 -26.68 5.97 11.35
C PRO A 5 -25.41 5.12 11.25
N LEU A 6 -25.39 4.16 10.32
CA LEU A 6 -24.24 3.31 9.99
C LEU A 6 -23.03 4.15 9.56
N PHE A 7 -23.26 5.21 8.78
CA PHE A 7 -22.21 6.11 8.27
C PHE A 7 -21.51 6.87 9.41
N SER A 8 -22.27 7.28 10.43
CA SER A 8 -21.74 7.93 11.64
C SER A 8 -20.92 6.97 12.52
N ILE A 9 -21.30 5.69 12.60
CA ILE A 9 -20.57 4.67 13.35
C ILE A 9 -19.23 4.34 12.67
N MET A 10 -19.23 4.21 11.34
CA MET A 10 -18.00 3.93 10.57
C MET A 10 -16.96 5.04 10.70
N ARG A 11 -17.39 6.30 10.86
CA ARG A 11 -16.50 7.44 11.11
C ARG A 11 -15.79 7.40 12.46
N LEU A 12 -16.37 6.74 13.46
CA LEU A 12 -15.80 6.65 14.81
C LEU A 12 -14.88 5.43 15.00
N MET A 13 -14.97 4.42 14.13
CA MET A 13 -14.11 3.23 14.22
C MET A 13 -12.61 3.54 14.17
N PRO A 14 -12.09 4.39 13.26
CA PRO A 14 -10.67 4.73 13.25
C PRO A 14 -10.19 5.38 14.56
N ILE A 15 -11.03 6.22 15.17
CA ILE A 15 -10.73 6.88 16.44
C ILE A 15 -10.64 5.84 17.56
N ALA A 16 -11.65 4.97 17.68
CA ALA A 16 -11.66 3.90 18.67
C ALA A 16 -10.45 2.97 18.51
N PHE A 17 -10.08 2.65 17.27
CA PHE A 17 -8.89 1.86 16.95
C PHE A 17 -7.59 2.53 17.41
N PHE A 18 -7.39 3.82 17.11
CA PHE A 18 -6.20 4.55 17.57
C PHE A 18 -6.14 4.65 19.09
N LEU A 19 -7.26 4.94 19.76
CA LEU A 19 -7.32 4.96 21.22
C LEU A 19 -6.97 3.60 21.82
N LEU A 20 -7.49 2.51 21.24
CA LEU A 20 -7.19 1.15 21.66
C LEU A 20 -5.70 0.83 21.50
N ILE A 21 -5.09 1.13 20.36
CA ILE A 21 -3.66 0.91 20.10
C ILE A 21 -2.79 1.68 21.10
N ASN A 22 -3.12 2.94 21.36
CA ASN A 22 -2.39 3.75 22.33
C ASN A 22 -2.52 3.18 23.75
N TYR A 23 -3.72 2.74 24.14
CA TYR A 23 -3.95 2.10 25.43
C TYR A 23 -3.17 0.79 25.58
N LEU A 24 -3.21 -0.09 24.58
CA LEU A 24 -2.47 -1.37 24.60
C LEU A 24 -0.96 -1.14 24.65
N SER A 25 -0.46 -0.17 23.88
CA SER A 25 0.96 0.18 23.88
C SER A 25 1.39 0.75 25.22
N TYR A 26 0.59 1.63 25.82
CA TYR A 26 0.82 2.14 27.17
C TYR A 26 0.91 1.00 28.20
N MET A 27 -0.02 0.05 28.17
CA MET A 27 -0.02 -1.10 29.08
C MET A 27 1.23 -1.98 28.89
N ALA A 28 1.62 -2.23 27.64
CA ALA A 28 2.84 -2.95 27.29
C ALA A 28 4.10 -2.24 27.82
N LEU A 29 4.22 -0.92 27.60
CA LEU A 29 5.35 -0.12 28.07
C LEU A 29 5.45 -0.11 29.60
N VAL A 30 4.34 0.10 30.33
CA VAL A 30 4.34 0.06 31.81
C VAL A 30 4.73 -1.32 32.34
N ARG A 31 4.24 -2.38 31.68
CA ARG A 31 4.46 -3.77 32.09
C ARG A 31 5.89 -4.22 31.85
N TRP A 32 6.54 -3.77 30.78
CA TRP A 32 7.82 -4.31 30.32
C TRP A 32 9.00 -3.35 30.40
N MET A 33 8.79 -2.05 30.51
CA MET A 33 9.87 -1.05 30.59
C MET A 33 9.90 -0.40 31.98
N PRO A 34 10.81 -0.83 32.89
CA PRO A 34 10.91 -0.25 34.23
C PRO A 34 11.15 1.27 34.23
N PHE A 35 11.93 1.79 33.27
CA PHE A 35 12.19 3.23 33.16
C PHE A 35 10.96 4.05 32.73
N PHE A 36 9.92 3.40 32.19
CA PHE A 36 8.67 4.05 31.79
C PHE A 36 7.68 4.17 32.97
N ARG A 37 7.90 3.43 34.07
CA ARG A 37 7.05 3.50 35.28
C ARG A 37 7.00 4.86 36.00
N PRO A 38 8.09 5.68 36.04
CA PRO A 38 8.05 7.02 36.61
C PRO A 38 6.95 7.90 35.97
N GLY A 39 6.30 8.73 36.78
CA GLY A 39 5.12 9.51 36.36
C GLY A 39 5.33 10.41 35.15
N ARG A 40 6.54 10.99 34.98
CA ARG A 40 6.84 11.91 33.87
C ARG A 40 6.74 11.28 32.47
N TRP A 41 7.20 10.04 32.30
CA TRP A 41 7.18 9.37 30.99
C TRP A 41 5.78 8.90 30.63
N ARG A 42 5.01 8.45 31.63
CA ARG A 42 3.59 8.13 31.47
C ARG A 42 2.78 9.37 31.08
N ALA A 43 3.02 10.49 31.76
CA ALA A 43 2.37 11.75 31.44
C ALA A 43 2.70 12.21 30.02
N ALA A 44 3.99 12.17 29.64
CA ALA A 44 4.42 12.52 28.27
C ALA A 44 3.75 11.63 27.21
N PHE A 45 3.71 10.31 27.42
CA PHE A 45 3.04 9.39 26.50
C PHE A 45 1.55 9.71 26.35
N VAL A 46 0.83 9.93 27.46
CA VAL A 46 -0.60 10.24 27.42
C VAL A 46 -0.84 11.56 26.68
N ILE A 47 -0.01 12.57 26.91
CA ILE A 47 -0.10 13.85 26.19
C ILE A 47 0.10 13.64 24.68
N ILE A 48 1.16 12.91 24.28
CA ILE A 48 1.43 12.64 22.86
C ILE A 48 0.29 11.82 22.24
N ALA A 49 -0.22 10.80 22.93
CA ALA A 49 -1.34 9.99 22.46
C ALA A 49 -2.58 10.85 22.21
N ILE A 50 -2.93 11.74 23.15
CA ILE A 50 -4.05 12.69 22.99
C ILE A 50 -3.80 13.60 21.79
N LEU A 51 -2.63 14.24 21.71
CA LEU A 51 -2.29 15.16 20.62
C LEU A 51 -2.32 14.46 19.26
N SER A 52 -1.84 13.22 19.18
CA SER A 52 -1.84 12.42 17.95
C SER A 52 -3.25 12.01 17.49
N ALA A 53 -4.23 11.98 18.39
CA ALA A 53 -5.62 11.67 18.03
C ALA A 53 -6.38 12.90 17.50
N LEU A 54 -5.92 14.13 17.79
CA LEU A 54 -6.63 15.36 17.41
C LEU A 54 -6.77 15.55 15.90
N PRO A 55 -5.73 15.36 15.05
CA PRO A 55 -5.90 15.54 13.61
C PRO A 55 -6.89 14.54 13.01
N PRO A 56 -6.80 13.22 13.25
CA PRO A 56 -7.83 12.27 12.77
C PRO A 56 -9.25 12.61 13.26
N LEU A 57 -9.39 13.04 14.52
CA LEU A 57 -10.68 13.51 15.08
C LEU A 57 -11.22 14.71 14.31
N TYR A 58 -10.36 15.68 13.99
CA TYR A 58 -10.72 16.84 13.20
C TYR A 58 -11.15 16.45 11.78
N SER A 59 -10.42 15.55 11.11
CA SER A 59 -10.80 14.99 9.80
C SER A 59 -12.19 14.37 9.81
N VAL A 60 -12.48 13.56 10.83
CA VAL A 60 -13.80 12.93 10.98
C VAL A 60 -14.89 13.97 11.17
N ALA A 61 -14.62 15.02 11.97
CA ALA A 61 -15.54 16.11 12.21
C ALA A 61 -15.80 16.97 10.95
N THR A 62 -14.81 17.14 10.08
CA THR A 62 -14.91 17.92 8.85
C THR A 62 -15.22 17.09 7.59
N GLY A 63 -15.35 15.77 7.74
CA GLY A 63 -15.60 14.88 6.61
C GLY A 63 -14.42 14.79 5.62
N PHE A 64 -13.19 14.99 6.09
CA PHE A 64 -11.95 14.95 5.30
C PHE A 64 -11.83 16.03 4.21
N GLN A 65 -12.58 17.13 4.32
CA GLN A 65 -12.63 18.23 3.31
C GLN A 65 -11.85 19.48 3.74
N THR A 66 -10.63 19.33 4.27
CA THR A 66 -9.85 20.47 4.77
C THR A 66 -8.56 20.66 3.98
N GLN A 67 -8.32 21.92 3.56
CA GLN A 67 -7.16 22.35 2.78
C GLN A 67 -6.11 23.09 3.64
N GLU A 68 -6.32 23.13 4.96
CA GLU A 68 -5.45 23.88 5.85
C GLU A 68 -4.05 23.26 5.94
N ALA A 69 -3.04 23.99 5.48
CA ALA A 69 -1.66 23.52 5.43
C ALA A 69 -1.12 23.09 6.80
N TRP A 70 -1.54 23.75 7.89
CA TRP A 70 -1.10 23.42 9.25
C TRP A 70 -1.61 22.05 9.72
N LEU A 71 -2.79 21.62 9.25
CA LEU A 71 -3.32 20.30 9.58
C LEU A 71 -2.46 19.21 8.96
N ARG A 72 -1.98 19.40 7.73
CA ARG A 72 -1.00 18.50 7.10
C ARG A 72 0.23 18.33 7.99
N ILE A 73 0.81 19.43 8.47
CA ILE A 73 1.96 19.39 9.39
C ILE A 73 1.64 18.62 10.67
N ALA A 74 0.40 18.69 11.18
CA ALA A 74 -0.02 17.94 12.36
C ALA A 74 -0.30 16.44 12.08
N TYR A 75 -0.76 16.07 10.88
CA TYR A 75 -1.07 14.68 10.53
C TYR A 75 0.16 13.79 10.50
N TYR A 76 1.27 14.23 9.89
CA TYR A 76 2.45 13.37 9.72
C TYR A 76 3.02 12.87 11.06
N PRO A 77 3.31 13.72 12.06
CA PRO A 77 3.76 13.22 13.37
C PRO A 77 2.69 12.39 14.08
N ALA A 78 1.41 12.70 13.90
CA ALA A 78 0.32 11.91 14.46
C ALA A 78 0.25 10.48 13.84
N PHE A 79 0.38 10.36 12.53
CA PHE A 79 0.42 9.06 11.84
C PHE A 79 1.71 8.31 12.18
N ALA A 80 2.87 8.96 12.17
CA ALA A 80 4.13 8.35 12.57
C ALA A 80 4.06 7.77 13.99
N TRP A 81 3.45 8.51 14.92
CA TRP A 81 3.21 8.02 16.27
C TRP A 81 2.30 6.78 16.28
N ASN A 82 1.11 6.86 15.67
CA ASN A 82 0.12 5.78 15.72
C ASN A 82 0.59 4.52 14.98
N ILE A 83 1.23 4.67 13.82
CA ILE A 83 1.84 3.55 13.08
C ILE A 83 3.02 2.97 13.86
N GLY A 84 3.83 3.82 14.52
CA GLY A 84 4.89 3.36 15.42
C GLY A 84 4.35 2.49 16.55
N GLN A 85 3.19 2.84 17.12
CA GLN A 85 2.52 2.00 18.12
C GLN A 85 2.05 0.65 17.54
N ILE A 86 1.51 0.63 16.31
CA ILE A 86 1.12 -0.61 15.62
C ILE A 86 2.35 -1.51 15.41
N ILE A 87 3.41 -0.97 14.83
CA ILE A 87 4.67 -1.71 14.59
C ILE A 87 5.25 -2.21 15.90
N PHE A 88 5.22 -1.40 16.96
CA PHE A 88 5.66 -1.80 18.30
C PHE A 88 4.88 -3.01 18.82
N LEU A 89 3.54 -2.95 18.79
CA LEU A 89 2.68 -4.03 19.26
C LEU A 89 2.86 -5.32 18.43
N LEU A 90 3.15 -5.22 17.13
CA LEU A 90 3.45 -6.36 16.27
C LEU A 90 4.85 -6.94 16.51
N ALA A 91 5.85 -6.10 16.80
CA ALA A 91 7.23 -6.53 17.01
C ALA A 91 7.46 -7.19 18.37
N VAL A 92 6.69 -6.80 19.38
CA VAL A 92 6.80 -7.32 20.75
C VAL A 92 6.67 -8.85 20.81
N PRO A 93 5.60 -9.51 20.29
CA PRO A 93 5.48 -10.95 20.32
C PRO A 93 6.65 -11.66 19.62
N LEU A 94 7.17 -11.05 18.55
CA LEU A 94 8.29 -11.61 17.78
C LEU A 94 9.57 -11.68 18.60
N VAL A 95 9.87 -10.69 19.44
CA VAL A 95 11.02 -10.76 20.37
C VAL A 95 10.90 -11.95 21.30
N PHE A 96 9.70 -12.24 21.81
CA PHE A 96 9.48 -13.40 22.69
C PHE A 96 9.58 -14.73 21.95
N ILE A 97 8.98 -14.83 20.75
CA ILE A 97 9.07 -16.02 19.90
C ILE A 97 10.54 -16.30 19.56
N PHE A 98 11.28 -15.29 19.12
CA PHE A 98 12.71 -15.40 18.82
C PHE A 98 13.51 -15.81 20.05
N SER A 99 13.24 -15.23 21.22
CA SER A 99 13.92 -15.61 22.47
C SER A 99 13.65 -17.06 22.88
N ARG A 100 12.47 -17.61 22.56
CA ARG A 100 12.13 -19.02 22.82
C ARG A 100 12.78 -19.95 21.80
N LEU A 101 12.77 -19.58 20.52
CA LEU A 101 13.44 -20.35 19.47
C LEU A 101 14.94 -20.43 19.73
N GLN A 102 15.57 -19.31 20.09
CA GLN A 102 16.97 -19.29 20.47
C GLN A 102 17.25 -20.21 21.67
N ARG A 103 16.36 -20.23 22.68
CA ARG A 103 16.49 -21.16 23.82
C ARG A 103 16.45 -22.61 23.37
N SER A 104 15.50 -22.98 22.50
CA SER A 104 15.41 -24.35 21.98
C SER A 104 16.70 -24.75 21.28
N LEU A 105 17.23 -23.89 20.41
CA LEU A 105 18.47 -24.16 19.68
C LEU A 105 19.68 -24.29 20.61
N GLU A 106 19.77 -23.44 21.64
CA GLU A 106 20.85 -23.49 22.63
C GLU A 106 20.74 -24.73 23.53
N ASP A 107 19.53 -25.14 23.92
CA ASP A 107 19.30 -26.35 24.70
C ASP A 107 19.65 -27.60 23.88
N ASP A 108 19.32 -27.63 22.58
CA ASP A 108 19.71 -28.67 21.63
C ASP A 108 21.24 -28.74 21.47
N GLU A 109 21.91 -27.59 21.34
CA GLU A 109 23.37 -27.50 21.24
C GLU A 109 24.05 -27.98 22.53
N GLN A 110 23.51 -27.62 23.70
CA GLN A 110 24.02 -28.11 24.98
C GLN A 110 23.79 -29.61 25.17
N GLN A 111 22.65 -30.15 24.74
CA GLN A 111 22.39 -31.58 24.76
C GLN A 111 23.33 -32.33 23.81
N ALA A 112 23.56 -31.81 22.59
CA ALA A 112 24.52 -32.37 21.65
C ALA A 112 25.95 -32.32 22.19
N ALA A 113 26.35 -31.23 22.85
CA ALA A 113 27.64 -31.09 23.49
C ALA A 113 27.81 -32.06 24.67
N LYS A 114 26.78 -32.21 25.52
CA LYS A 114 26.76 -33.18 26.62
C LYS A 114 26.79 -34.63 26.10
N ALA A 115 26.07 -34.95 25.04
CA ALA A 115 26.10 -36.26 24.40
C ALA A 115 27.51 -36.57 23.86
N LYS A 116 28.15 -35.63 23.15
CA LYS A 116 29.54 -35.76 22.69
C LYS A 116 30.55 -35.88 23.85
N ALA A 117 30.33 -35.16 24.95
CA ALA A 117 31.18 -35.25 26.14
C ALA A 117 30.98 -36.58 26.87
N ALA A 118 29.76 -37.10 26.95
CA ALA A 118 29.47 -38.42 27.51
C ALA A 118 30.04 -39.54 26.65
N GLU A 119 30.01 -39.40 25.32
CA GLU A 119 30.64 -40.33 24.38
C GLU A 119 32.17 -40.33 24.51
N LYS A 120 32.78 -39.14 24.68
CA LYS A 120 34.21 -38.98 25.01
C LYS A 120 34.57 -39.52 26.40
N SER A 121 33.67 -39.37 27.38
CA SER A 121 33.81 -39.90 28.73
C SER A 121 33.76 -41.43 28.74
N HIS A 122 32.88 -42.04 27.94
CA HIS A 122 32.82 -43.49 27.75
C HIS A 122 34.03 -44.07 27.00
N THR A 123 34.74 -43.25 26.20
CA THR A 123 36.03 -43.64 25.59
C THR A 123 37.25 -43.29 26.44
N ALA A 124 37.08 -42.46 27.47
CA ALA A 124 38.15 -41.98 28.35
C ALA A 124 38.14 -42.64 29.74
N GLU A 125 37.62 -43.86 29.87
CA GLU A 125 37.86 -44.70 31.06
C GLU A 125 39.24 -45.40 30.93
N LYS A 126 40.29 -44.62 30.67
CA LYS A 126 41.71 -44.99 30.80
C LYS A 126 42.60 -43.76 30.58
N LYS A 127 42.80 -43.00 31.66
CA LYS A 127 44.07 -42.37 32.09
C LYS A 127 43.77 -41.23 33.07
N HIS A 128 44.11 -41.43 34.34
CA HIS A 128 44.35 -40.33 35.27
C HIS A 128 45.76 -39.79 35.04
N ALA A 129 45.86 -38.48 34.82
CA ALA A 129 47.05 -37.70 35.14
C ALA A 129 46.62 -36.27 35.45
N ALA A 130 47.24 -35.70 36.49
CA ALA A 130 46.94 -34.41 37.10
C ALA A 130 47.06 -33.23 36.13
N GLU A 131 46.16 -32.25 36.28
CA GLU A 131 46.17 -31.01 35.51
C GLU A 131 46.46 -29.83 36.46
N GLU A 132 47.51 -29.06 36.14
CA GLU A 132 47.93 -27.85 36.85
C GLU A 132 46.94 -26.69 36.63
N PRO A 133 46.81 -25.74 37.58
CA PRO A 133 45.88 -24.63 37.45
C PRO A 133 46.38 -23.62 36.40
N GLN A 134 45.65 -23.49 35.29
CA GLN A 134 45.91 -22.48 34.28
C GLN A 134 45.48 -21.07 34.74
N PRO A 135 46.20 -20.01 34.32
CA PRO A 135 45.90 -18.64 34.72
C PRO A 135 44.54 -18.18 34.16
N HIS A 136 43.69 -17.67 35.05
CA HIS A 136 42.39 -17.11 34.70
C HIS A 136 42.57 -15.83 33.86
N VAL A 137 42.47 -15.98 32.53
CA VAL A 137 42.25 -14.84 31.63
C VAL A 137 40.85 -14.29 31.96
N HIS A 138 40.79 -13.08 32.54
CA HIS A 138 39.54 -12.33 32.65
C HIS A 138 39.05 -11.96 31.25
N LEU A 139 38.26 -12.85 30.65
CA LEU A 139 37.46 -12.53 29.49
C LEU A 139 36.46 -11.43 29.90
N PRO A 140 36.17 -10.46 29.02
CA PRO A 140 35.16 -9.43 29.30
C PRO A 140 33.86 -10.10 29.72
N GLU A 141 33.24 -9.54 30.76
CA GLU A 141 32.03 -10.09 31.39
C GLU A 141 30.97 -10.30 30.30
N LYS A 142 30.63 -11.57 30.02
CA LYS A 142 29.65 -11.90 28.97
C LYS A 142 28.33 -11.25 29.35
N VAL A 143 27.81 -10.36 28.50
CA VAL A 143 26.48 -9.75 28.65
C VAL A 143 25.47 -10.85 28.95
N SER A 144 24.79 -10.76 30.08
CA SER A 144 23.81 -11.79 30.45
C SER A 144 22.66 -11.78 29.45
N ARG A 145 22.08 -12.96 29.14
CA ARG A 145 20.91 -13.07 28.26
C ARG A 145 19.75 -12.16 28.72
N ARG A 146 19.61 -11.98 30.03
CA ARG A 146 18.65 -11.06 30.62
C ARG A 146 18.93 -9.62 30.19
N GLN A 147 20.18 -9.16 30.25
CA GLN A 147 20.57 -7.82 29.78
C GLN A 147 20.38 -7.68 28.27
N LEU A 148 20.69 -8.71 27.46
CA LEU A 148 20.47 -8.69 26.02
C LEU A 148 18.97 -8.57 25.67
N LEU A 149 18.12 -9.38 26.29
CA LEU A 149 16.66 -9.33 26.10
C LEU A 149 16.06 -8.02 26.60
N GLN A 150 16.54 -7.50 27.74
CA GLN A 150 16.13 -6.19 28.25
C GLN A 150 16.55 -5.06 27.30
N GLY A 151 17.75 -5.14 26.72
CA GLY A 151 18.23 -4.21 25.70
C GLY A 151 17.37 -4.26 24.43
N ALA A 152 17.11 -5.46 23.91
CA ALA A 152 16.26 -5.68 22.74
C ALA A 152 14.84 -5.13 22.96
N ILE A 153 14.18 -5.49 24.07
CA ILE A 153 12.84 -4.97 24.43
C ILE A 153 12.87 -3.45 24.57
N THR A 154 13.96 -2.88 25.08
CA THR A 154 14.11 -1.43 25.21
C THR A 154 14.25 -0.73 23.87
N ALA A 155 14.89 -1.38 22.89
CA ALA A 155 15.11 -0.84 21.55
C ALA A 155 13.86 -0.89 20.65
N VAL A 156 12.94 -1.84 20.86
CA VAL A 156 11.77 -2.05 19.96
C VAL A 156 10.93 -0.78 19.76
N PRO A 157 10.52 -0.01 20.79
CA PRO A 157 9.71 1.19 20.56
C PRO A 157 10.42 2.25 19.73
N PHE A 158 11.73 2.41 19.92
CA PHE A 158 12.53 3.35 19.15
C PHE A 158 12.63 2.91 17.69
N PHE A 159 12.94 1.63 17.46
CA PHE A 159 12.96 1.07 16.11
C PHE A 159 11.60 1.21 15.41
N ALA A 160 10.51 0.89 16.10
CA ALA A 160 9.16 0.99 15.56
C ALA A 160 8.80 2.44 15.18
N LEU A 161 9.15 3.41 16.04
CA LEU A 161 8.94 4.83 15.75
C LEU A 161 9.82 5.32 14.59
N THR A 162 11.07 4.86 14.50
CA THR A 162 11.97 5.17 13.39
C THR A 162 11.41 4.65 12.07
N VAL A 163 10.99 3.39 12.01
CA VAL A 163 10.39 2.80 10.79
C VAL A 163 9.10 3.51 10.42
N ALA A 164 8.25 3.84 11.39
CA ALA A 164 7.03 4.60 11.12
C ALA A 164 7.32 6.00 10.58
N THR A 165 8.29 6.70 11.18
CA THR A 165 8.68 8.05 10.77
C THR A 165 9.30 8.04 9.37
N ASP A 166 10.17 7.07 9.08
CA ASP A 166 10.73 6.85 7.74
C ASP A 166 9.62 6.60 6.71
N GLY A 167 8.69 5.69 7.01
CA GLY A 167 7.60 5.39 6.08
C GLY A 167 6.62 6.54 5.86
N VAL A 168 6.41 7.39 6.88
CA VAL A 168 5.52 8.56 6.80
C VAL A 168 6.19 9.78 6.14
N LEU A 169 7.48 10.03 6.39
CA LEU A 169 8.17 11.22 5.88
C LEU A 169 8.91 10.97 4.57
N ILE A 170 9.56 9.82 4.42
CA ILE A 170 10.40 9.52 3.25
C ILE A 170 9.62 8.66 2.25
N GLY A 171 8.97 7.60 2.73
CA GLY A 171 8.20 6.69 1.88
C GLY A 171 7.07 7.39 1.13
N ASP A 172 6.41 8.34 1.78
CA ASP A 172 5.34 9.16 1.22
C ASP A 172 5.78 10.08 0.07
N ASN A 173 7.01 10.63 0.12
CA ASN A 173 7.48 11.63 -0.83
C ASN A 173 8.16 11.05 -2.08
N ARG A 174 8.36 9.73 -2.14
CA ARG A 174 9.11 9.11 -3.22
C ARG A 174 8.20 8.57 -4.32
N VAL A 175 8.18 9.27 -5.46
CA VAL A 175 7.61 8.76 -6.71
C VAL A 175 8.71 8.09 -7.54
N ILE A 176 8.47 6.86 -8.00
CA ILE A 176 9.35 6.16 -8.93
C ILE A 176 8.69 6.05 -10.31
N THR A 177 9.50 6.06 -11.37
CA THR A 177 9.03 5.77 -12.71
C THR A 177 9.47 4.36 -13.12
N ARG A 178 8.59 3.61 -13.77
CA ARG A 178 8.88 2.27 -14.28
C ARG A 178 8.49 2.18 -15.75
N THR A 179 9.24 1.41 -16.52
CA THR A 179 8.92 1.15 -17.92
C THR A 179 8.98 -0.35 -18.18
N TYR A 180 7.89 -0.89 -18.73
CA TYR A 180 7.76 -2.29 -19.07
C TYR A 180 7.44 -2.45 -20.56
N PRO A 181 8.24 -3.21 -21.33
CA PRO A 181 7.78 -3.70 -22.62
C PRO A 181 6.70 -4.77 -22.41
N VAL A 182 5.58 -4.65 -23.10
CA VAL A 182 4.45 -5.59 -22.97
C VAL A 182 4.01 -6.06 -24.34
N THR A 183 4.19 -7.34 -24.62
CA THR A 183 3.65 -7.96 -25.84
C THR A 183 2.14 -8.08 -25.72
N ILE A 184 1.42 -7.54 -26.71
CA ILE A 184 -0.03 -7.60 -26.81
C ILE A 184 -0.37 -8.48 -28.03
N PRO A 185 -0.92 -9.70 -27.82
CA PRO A 185 -1.32 -10.57 -28.92
C PRO A 185 -2.29 -9.86 -29.88
N GLY A 186 -2.00 -9.91 -31.18
CA GLY A 186 -2.83 -9.26 -32.20
C GLY A 186 -2.65 -7.74 -32.33
N LEU A 187 -1.67 -7.13 -31.66
CA LEU A 187 -1.37 -5.70 -31.82
C LEU A 187 -0.86 -5.39 -33.24
N SER A 188 -1.52 -4.43 -33.88
CA SER A 188 -1.12 -3.90 -35.19
C SER A 188 0.30 -3.33 -35.15
N LYS A 189 1.11 -3.62 -36.17
CA LYS A 189 2.52 -3.19 -36.26
C LYS A 189 2.75 -1.67 -36.17
N HIS A 190 1.79 -0.85 -36.61
CA HIS A 190 1.91 0.62 -36.52
C HIS A 190 1.76 1.14 -35.08
N LEU A 191 1.20 0.34 -34.17
CA LEU A 191 1.13 0.63 -32.73
C LEU A 191 2.31 0.01 -31.95
N ASP A 192 3.28 -0.63 -32.62
CA ASP A 192 4.48 -1.14 -31.94
C ASP A 192 5.30 0.02 -31.38
N GLY A 193 5.58 -0.03 -30.09
CA GLY A 193 6.26 1.03 -29.37
C GLY A 193 5.34 2.07 -28.75
N LEU A 194 4.01 1.96 -28.93
CA LEU A 194 3.03 2.84 -28.30
C LEU A 194 3.23 2.88 -26.78
N ARG A 195 3.30 4.10 -26.23
CA ARG A 195 3.58 4.36 -24.82
C ARG A 195 2.29 4.68 -24.08
N LEU A 196 1.78 3.69 -23.34
CA LEU A 196 0.66 3.86 -22.43
C LEU A 196 1.20 4.14 -21.03
N VAL A 197 1.00 5.35 -20.51
CA VAL A 197 1.40 5.73 -19.15
C VAL A 197 0.20 5.61 -18.23
N GLN A 198 0.37 4.95 -17.10
CA GLN A 198 -0.64 4.77 -16.07
C GLN A 198 -0.27 5.58 -14.83
N ILE A 199 -1.26 6.31 -14.32
CA ILE A 199 -1.34 6.78 -12.95
C ILE A 199 -2.62 6.21 -12.31
N SER A 200 -2.62 6.07 -11.00
CA SER A 200 -3.74 5.49 -10.26
C SER A 200 -3.73 6.01 -8.84
N ASP A 201 -4.89 6.02 -8.16
CA ASP A 201 -5.00 6.29 -6.73
C ASP A 201 -4.28 7.60 -6.35
N VAL A 202 -4.62 8.69 -7.04
CA VAL A 202 -4.02 10.01 -6.82
C VAL A 202 -4.48 10.56 -5.47
N HIS A 203 -5.74 10.31 -5.09
CA HIS A 203 -6.35 10.77 -3.83
C HIS A 203 -6.19 12.28 -3.61
N LEU A 204 -6.55 13.08 -4.63
CA LEU A 204 -6.45 14.54 -4.52
C LEU A 204 -7.17 15.06 -3.28
N GLY A 205 -6.41 15.69 -2.39
CA GLY A 205 -6.91 16.08 -1.07
C GLY A 205 -5.78 16.33 -0.06
N THR A 206 -6.05 16.05 1.20
CA THR A 206 -5.18 16.42 2.35
C THR A 206 -3.72 15.97 2.17
N PHE A 207 -3.48 14.76 1.67
CA PHE A 207 -2.14 14.18 1.55
C PHE A 207 -1.55 14.25 0.14
N PHE A 208 -2.39 14.54 -0.86
CA PHE A 208 -1.99 14.73 -2.25
C PHE A 208 -2.58 16.04 -2.78
N PRO A 209 -2.01 17.18 -2.39
CA PRO A 209 -2.45 18.50 -2.87
C PRO A 209 -2.07 18.73 -4.34
N LEU A 210 -2.57 19.83 -4.90
CA LEU A 210 -2.38 20.21 -6.29
C LEU A 210 -0.92 20.48 -6.69
N ASP A 211 -0.08 21.02 -5.80
CA ASP A 211 1.36 21.19 -6.04
C ASP A 211 2.07 19.84 -6.23
N ARG A 212 1.72 18.83 -5.44
CA ARG A 212 2.22 17.46 -5.62
C ARG A 212 1.71 16.83 -6.92
N LEU A 213 0.49 17.19 -7.35
CA LEU A 213 -0.01 16.79 -8.66
C LEU A 213 0.84 17.39 -9.79
N ASP A 214 1.20 18.67 -9.72
CA ASP A 214 2.06 19.30 -10.73
C ASP A 214 3.39 18.57 -10.88
N ASP A 215 4.08 18.29 -9.76
CA ASP A 215 5.33 17.55 -9.74
C ASP A 215 5.18 16.16 -10.39
N ALA A 216 4.08 15.47 -10.10
CA ALA A 216 3.81 14.16 -10.67
C ALA A 216 3.47 14.22 -12.16
N LEU A 217 2.69 15.21 -12.60
CA LEU A 217 2.36 15.41 -14.01
C LEU A 217 3.60 15.78 -14.83
N GLU A 218 4.56 16.51 -14.26
CA GLU A 218 5.85 16.75 -14.90
C GLU A 218 6.61 15.43 -15.14
N LEU A 219 6.61 14.53 -14.15
CA LEU A 219 7.21 13.20 -14.29
C LEU A 219 6.47 12.35 -15.34
N VAL A 220 5.13 12.44 -15.42
CA VAL A 220 4.31 11.80 -16.45
C VAL A 220 4.67 12.31 -17.84
N ASP A 221 4.74 13.64 -18.04
CA ASP A 221 5.04 14.26 -19.33
C ASP A 221 6.45 13.87 -19.82
N ARG A 222 7.43 13.77 -18.90
CA ARG A 222 8.78 13.23 -19.18
C ARG A 222 8.76 11.78 -19.68
N GLN A 223 7.71 11.00 -19.39
CA GLN A 223 7.55 9.65 -19.94
C GLN A 223 7.08 9.67 -21.39
N LYS A 224 6.73 10.84 -21.97
CA LYS A 224 6.24 11.00 -23.34
C LYS A 224 5.08 10.05 -23.65
N PRO A 225 3.94 10.18 -22.94
CA PRO A 225 2.79 9.32 -23.14
C PRO A 225 2.19 9.54 -24.53
N ASP A 226 1.95 8.45 -25.26
CA ASP A 226 0.99 8.50 -26.37
C ASP A 226 -0.43 8.50 -25.80
N ILE A 227 -0.64 7.67 -24.77
CA ILE A 227 -1.89 7.55 -24.03
C ILE A 227 -1.59 7.73 -22.53
N LEU A 228 -2.34 8.61 -21.87
CA LEU A 228 -2.39 8.65 -20.40
C LEU A 228 -3.62 7.88 -19.91
N THR A 229 -3.45 7.01 -18.92
CA THR A 229 -4.52 6.25 -18.29
C THR A 229 -4.57 6.53 -16.80
N ILE A 230 -5.78 6.72 -16.29
CA ILE A 230 -6.05 7.03 -14.88
C ILE A 230 -7.01 5.96 -14.36
N THR A 231 -6.51 5.04 -13.54
CA THR A 231 -7.25 3.84 -13.13
C THR A 231 -7.97 4.00 -11.78
N GLY A 232 -8.73 5.08 -11.62
CA GLY A 232 -9.59 5.33 -10.45
C GLY A 232 -8.91 5.98 -9.25
N ASP A 233 -9.75 6.33 -8.26
CA ASP A 233 -9.37 7.03 -7.03
C ASP A 233 -8.54 8.29 -7.30
N TYR A 234 -9.00 9.08 -8.27
CA TYR A 234 -8.37 10.33 -8.65
C TYR A 234 -8.58 11.40 -7.58
N VAL A 235 -9.77 11.45 -6.95
CA VAL A 235 -10.15 12.56 -6.07
C VAL A 235 -10.79 12.13 -4.76
N ASP A 236 -10.30 12.74 -3.67
CA ASP A 236 -10.89 12.65 -2.34
C ASP A 236 -11.60 13.94 -1.92
N ASP A 237 -11.06 15.10 -2.32
CA ASP A 237 -11.68 16.41 -2.15
C ASP A 237 -12.17 16.94 -3.51
N VAL A 238 -13.47 16.79 -3.75
CA VAL A 238 -14.13 17.22 -4.99
C VAL A 238 -14.04 18.72 -5.25
N THR A 239 -13.68 19.54 -4.26
CA THR A 239 -13.47 20.98 -4.46
C THR A 239 -12.23 21.27 -5.31
N LEU A 240 -11.25 20.36 -5.33
CA LEU A 240 -10.03 20.47 -6.13
C LEU A 240 -10.19 19.91 -7.55
N LEU A 241 -11.27 19.19 -7.83
CA LEU A 241 -11.38 18.31 -9.00
C LEU A 241 -11.23 19.06 -10.32
N ASN A 242 -11.94 20.15 -10.53
CA ASN A 242 -11.93 20.87 -11.81
C ASN A 242 -10.53 21.45 -12.10
N GLU A 243 -9.86 22.00 -11.09
CA GLU A 243 -8.51 22.51 -11.24
C GLU A 243 -7.51 21.39 -11.54
N ALA A 244 -7.64 20.26 -10.83
CA ALA A 244 -6.79 19.10 -11.05
C ALA A 244 -6.97 18.47 -12.44
N ILE A 245 -8.21 18.39 -12.93
CA ILE A 245 -8.49 17.97 -14.31
C ILE A 245 -7.81 18.93 -15.28
N GLY A 246 -8.01 20.25 -15.12
CA GLY A 246 -7.40 21.26 -15.99
C GLY A 246 -5.86 21.21 -16.02
N ARG A 247 -5.20 20.83 -14.91
CA ARG A 247 -3.76 20.56 -14.85
C ARG A 247 -3.38 19.28 -15.60
N THR A 248 -4.15 18.20 -15.41
CA THR A 248 -3.89 16.90 -16.08
C THR A 248 -4.09 16.96 -17.59
N GLU A 249 -5.02 17.80 -18.07
CA GLU A 249 -5.22 18.05 -19.50
C GLU A 249 -4.01 18.72 -20.18
N GLN A 250 -3.09 19.30 -19.42
CA GLN A 250 -1.87 19.91 -19.96
C GLN A 250 -0.78 18.88 -20.30
N VAL A 251 -0.92 17.62 -19.85
CA VAL A 251 0.02 16.55 -20.22
C VAL A 251 -0.07 16.30 -21.72
N SER A 252 1.07 16.36 -22.41
CA SER A 252 1.11 16.16 -23.85
C SER A 252 0.88 14.69 -24.19
N THR A 253 -0.27 14.39 -24.78
CA THR A 253 -0.62 13.06 -25.29
C THR A 253 -0.94 13.12 -26.78
N THR A 254 -0.54 12.10 -27.54
CA THR A 254 -0.82 12.03 -28.99
C THR A 254 -2.17 11.38 -29.30
N LEU A 255 -2.61 10.46 -28.44
CA LEU A 255 -3.82 9.64 -28.59
C LEU A 255 -4.83 9.83 -27.44
N GLY A 256 -4.56 10.79 -26.55
CA GLY A 256 -5.47 11.27 -25.51
C GLY A 256 -5.31 10.62 -24.15
N SER A 257 -6.16 11.06 -23.22
CA SER A 257 -6.20 10.62 -21.82
C SER A 257 -7.50 9.90 -21.51
N TYR A 258 -7.42 8.81 -20.73
CA TYR A 258 -8.56 7.94 -20.44
C TYR A 258 -8.66 7.64 -18.95
N TYR A 259 -9.88 7.55 -18.45
CA TYR A 259 -10.18 7.44 -17.02
C TYR A 259 -11.24 6.37 -16.75
N CYS A 260 -11.10 5.60 -15.67
CA CYS A 260 -12.19 4.79 -15.10
C CYS A 260 -12.41 5.14 -13.62
N LEU A 261 -13.62 4.93 -13.11
CA LEU A 261 -13.97 5.23 -11.72
C LEU A 261 -13.33 4.25 -10.72
N GLY A 262 -12.88 4.79 -9.58
CA GLY A 262 -12.52 4.04 -8.38
C GLY A 262 -13.60 4.13 -7.31
N ASN A 263 -13.34 3.57 -6.13
CA ASN A 263 -14.32 3.58 -5.04
C ASN A 263 -14.44 4.92 -4.34
N HIS A 264 -13.37 5.72 -4.31
CA HIS A 264 -13.39 7.02 -3.65
C HIS A 264 -14.34 7.99 -4.34
N GLU A 265 -14.47 7.92 -5.67
CA GLU A 265 -15.45 8.75 -6.38
C GLU A 265 -16.90 8.46 -5.94
N HIS A 266 -17.24 7.20 -5.65
CA HIS A 266 -18.56 6.84 -5.10
C HIS A 266 -18.72 7.23 -3.64
N TYR A 267 -17.64 7.24 -2.85
CA TYR A 267 -17.66 7.72 -1.46
C TYR A 267 -17.75 9.25 -1.35
N ARG A 268 -17.61 9.96 -2.46
CA ARG A 268 -17.70 11.41 -2.55
C ARG A 268 -18.97 11.82 -3.29
N ASP A 269 -18.83 12.69 -4.29
CA ASP A 269 -19.96 13.21 -5.06
C ASP A 269 -19.83 12.71 -6.51
N LEU A 270 -20.31 11.49 -6.73
CA LEU A 270 -20.14 10.77 -7.99
C LEU A 270 -20.73 11.54 -9.19
N ASP A 271 -21.84 12.23 -9.00
CA ASP A 271 -22.48 13.02 -10.06
C ASP A 271 -21.62 14.22 -10.45
N LYS A 272 -21.05 14.93 -9.47
CA LYS A 272 -20.06 15.98 -9.75
C LYS A 272 -18.82 15.44 -10.44
N VAL A 273 -18.32 14.28 -10.01
CA VAL A 273 -17.13 13.67 -10.62
C VAL A 273 -17.39 13.31 -12.08
N ARG A 274 -18.50 12.61 -12.35
CA ARG A 274 -18.92 12.27 -13.72
C ARG A 274 -19.09 13.53 -14.57
N GLY A 275 -19.76 14.55 -14.05
CA GLY A 275 -19.96 15.81 -14.75
C GLY A 275 -18.65 16.54 -15.10
N ALA A 276 -17.68 16.55 -14.17
CA ALA A 276 -16.38 17.17 -14.39
C ALA A 276 -15.58 16.47 -15.49
N PHE A 277 -15.49 15.14 -15.47
CA PHE A 277 -14.79 14.39 -16.51
C PHE A 277 -15.52 14.43 -17.86
N GLN A 278 -16.86 14.41 -17.88
CA GLN A 278 -17.65 14.57 -19.11
C GLN A 278 -17.39 15.91 -19.81
N GLY A 279 -17.12 16.97 -19.04
CA GLY A 279 -16.77 18.30 -19.58
C GLY A 279 -15.30 18.45 -19.99
N SER A 280 -14.47 17.43 -19.75
CA SER A 280 -13.02 17.47 -20.01
C SER A 280 -12.63 16.72 -21.28
N SER A 281 -11.40 16.94 -21.74
CA SER A 281 -10.73 16.17 -22.78
C SER A 281 -10.27 14.79 -22.31
N ILE A 282 -10.26 14.53 -21.00
CA ILE A 282 -9.99 13.21 -20.42
C ILE A 282 -11.24 12.35 -20.59
N ARG A 283 -11.15 11.32 -21.42
CA ARG A 283 -12.31 10.47 -21.73
C ARG A 283 -12.59 9.49 -20.60
N HIS A 284 -13.70 9.69 -19.92
CA HIS A 284 -14.23 8.71 -18.97
C HIS A 284 -14.83 7.49 -19.71
N LEU A 285 -14.31 6.31 -19.40
CA LEU A 285 -14.80 5.01 -19.87
C LEU A 285 -15.68 4.37 -18.78
N ASP A 286 -16.98 4.69 -18.80
CA ASP A 286 -17.98 4.17 -17.85
C ASP A 286 -18.67 2.91 -18.41
N ASN A 287 -18.15 1.73 -18.05
CA ASN A 287 -18.66 0.44 -18.54
C ASN A 287 -18.77 0.42 -20.08
N GLY A 288 -17.73 0.90 -20.73
CA GLY A 288 -17.70 1.18 -22.16
C GLY A 288 -16.29 1.07 -22.73
N PHE A 289 -16.12 1.49 -23.98
CA PHE A 289 -14.86 1.36 -24.69
C PHE A 289 -14.56 2.55 -25.59
N HIS A 290 -13.29 2.66 -25.98
CA HIS A 290 -12.83 3.50 -27.06
C HIS A 290 -11.80 2.76 -27.90
N THR A 291 -11.84 2.96 -29.23
CA THR A 291 -10.89 2.32 -30.14
C THR A 291 -9.84 3.32 -30.61
N ILE A 292 -8.58 2.99 -30.36
CA ILE A 292 -7.40 3.71 -30.83
C ILE A 292 -7.10 3.25 -32.25
N GLU A 293 -7.17 4.17 -33.21
CA GLU A 293 -6.83 3.94 -34.62
C GLU A 293 -7.45 2.68 -35.25
N ASN A 294 -8.66 2.30 -34.80
CA ASN A 294 -9.35 1.06 -35.19
C ASN A 294 -8.53 -0.23 -34.98
N SER A 295 -7.50 -0.20 -34.12
CA SER A 295 -6.48 -1.26 -34.00
C SER A 295 -6.18 -1.70 -32.57
N LEU A 296 -6.64 -0.95 -31.57
CA LEU A 296 -6.54 -1.30 -30.15
C LEU A 296 -7.79 -0.79 -29.43
N CYS A 297 -8.43 -1.63 -28.62
CA CYS A 297 -9.60 -1.24 -27.85
C CYS A 297 -9.24 -1.02 -26.37
N LEU A 298 -9.45 0.21 -25.89
CA LEU A 298 -9.42 0.54 -24.47
C LEU A 298 -10.82 0.34 -23.88
N LEU A 299 -10.95 -0.58 -22.94
CA LEU A 299 -12.15 -0.81 -22.15
C LEU A 299 -12.01 -0.07 -20.82
N GLY A 300 -13.12 0.39 -20.26
CA GLY A 300 -13.16 0.85 -18.87
C GLY A 300 -14.43 0.39 -18.18
N ILE A 301 -14.30 -0.10 -16.95
CA ILE A 301 -15.42 -0.50 -16.11
C ILE A 301 -15.45 0.31 -14.82
N ASP A 302 -16.65 0.53 -14.28
CA ASP A 302 -16.86 1.19 -12.99
C ASP A 302 -16.37 0.30 -11.84
N TYR A 303 -16.24 0.87 -10.63
CA TYR A 303 -15.97 0.11 -9.42
C TYR A 303 -17.20 -0.76 -9.07
N PRO A 304 -17.04 -2.06 -8.78
CA PRO A 304 -18.15 -2.99 -8.58
C PRO A 304 -18.80 -2.82 -7.20
N PHE A 305 -19.47 -1.69 -6.96
CA PHE A 305 -20.31 -1.51 -5.79
C PHE A 305 -21.54 -2.42 -5.84
N THR A 306 -21.68 -3.23 -4.81
CA THR A 306 -22.89 -4.02 -4.55
C THR A 306 -23.92 -3.08 -3.90
N ARG A 307 -25.05 -2.83 -4.58
CA ARG A 307 -26.10 -1.94 -4.07
C ARG A 307 -27.01 -2.64 -3.06
N ARG A 308 -26.92 -3.96 -2.95
CA ARG A 308 -27.68 -4.81 -2.03
C ARG A 308 -26.77 -5.81 -1.34
N ASP A 309 -27.13 -6.18 -0.11
CA ASP A 309 -26.39 -7.18 0.69
C ASP A 309 -26.30 -8.57 0.02
N ASP A 310 -27.16 -8.83 -0.98
CA ASP A 310 -27.23 -10.09 -1.74
C ASP A 310 -26.44 -10.06 -3.07
N ASP A 311 -25.91 -8.92 -3.51
CA ASP A 311 -25.22 -8.83 -4.80
C ASP A 311 -23.82 -9.47 -4.72
N ASN A 312 -23.55 -10.45 -5.58
CA ASN A 312 -22.20 -10.99 -5.75
C ASN A 312 -21.36 -10.02 -6.57
N ARG A 313 -20.32 -9.42 -5.96
CA ARG A 313 -19.36 -8.51 -6.63
C ARG A 313 -18.81 -9.09 -7.93
N ALA A 314 -18.56 -10.40 -7.98
CA ALA A 314 -18.11 -11.07 -9.19
C ALA A 314 -19.15 -10.95 -10.31
N ALA A 315 -20.43 -11.19 -10.02
CA ALA A 315 -21.51 -11.07 -11.00
C ALA A 315 -21.68 -9.63 -11.49
N VAL A 316 -21.55 -8.64 -10.59
CA VAL A 316 -21.57 -7.22 -10.96
C VAL A 316 -20.40 -6.89 -11.91
N THR A 317 -19.20 -7.36 -11.59
CA THR A 317 -18.00 -7.15 -12.41
C THR A 317 -18.14 -7.80 -13.78
N GLU A 318 -18.68 -9.02 -13.85
CA GLU A 318 -18.96 -9.69 -15.12
C GLU A 318 -19.97 -8.93 -15.98
N TRP A 319 -21.07 -8.44 -15.38
CA TRP A 319 -22.05 -7.62 -16.08
C TRP A 319 -21.43 -6.32 -16.63
N MET A 320 -20.57 -5.64 -15.86
CA MET A 320 -19.86 -4.43 -16.29
C MET A 320 -18.93 -4.72 -17.48
N LEU A 321 -18.19 -5.83 -17.43
CA LEU A 321 -17.33 -6.29 -18.51
C LEU A 321 -18.13 -6.60 -19.78
N ASP A 322 -19.24 -7.34 -19.64
CA ASP A 322 -20.12 -7.67 -20.77
C ASP A 322 -20.69 -6.39 -21.40
N LYS A 323 -21.03 -5.39 -20.58
CA LYS A 323 -21.46 -4.07 -21.06
C LYS A 323 -20.36 -3.33 -21.81
N ALA A 324 -19.14 -3.29 -21.26
CA ALA A 324 -18.01 -2.61 -21.88
C ALA A 324 -17.61 -3.25 -23.22
N LEU A 325 -17.77 -4.57 -23.33
CA LEU A 325 -17.51 -5.32 -24.56
C LEU A 325 -18.65 -5.25 -25.57
N ALA A 326 -19.85 -4.84 -25.16
CA ALA A 326 -20.99 -4.76 -26.06
C ALA A 326 -20.73 -3.71 -27.16
N GLY A 327 -20.52 -4.20 -28.39
CA GLY A 327 -20.19 -3.35 -29.55
C GLY A 327 -18.70 -3.05 -29.73
N ALA A 328 -17.83 -3.52 -28.82
CA ALA A 328 -16.39 -3.42 -29.02
C ALA A 328 -15.95 -4.32 -30.20
N PRO A 329 -15.02 -3.87 -31.06
CA PRO A 329 -14.56 -4.69 -32.18
C PRO A 329 -13.96 -6.02 -31.71
N ALA A 330 -14.40 -7.12 -32.31
CA ALA A 330 -14.02 -8.47 -31.87
C ALA A 330 -12.55 -8.79 -32.22
N ASP A 331 -12.06 -8.25 -33.33
CA ASP A 331 -10.80 -8.57 -34.01
C ASP A 331 -9.62 -7.68 -33.61
N VAL A 332 -9.82 -6.74 -32.68
CA VAL A 332 -8.74 -5.91 -32.12
C VAL A 332 -8.39 -6.34 -30.69
N PRO A 333 -7.10 -6.25 -30.29
CA PRO A 333 -6.68 -6.48 -28.92
C PRO A 333 -7.36 -5.50 -27.95
N LYS A 334 -7.54 -5.95 -26.72
CA LYS A 334 -8.28 -5.23 -25.68
C LYS A 334 -7.40 -4.97 -24.47
N VAL A 335 -7.36 -3.73 -24.03
CA VAL A 335 -6.73 -3.29 -22.77
C VAL A 335 -7.82 -2.77 -21.86
N LEU A 336 -7.90 -3.28 -20.64
CA LEU A 336 -8.92 -2.91 -19.65
C LEU A 336 -8.34 -1.94 -18.62
N LEU A 337 -9.02 -0.82 -18.42
CA LEU A 337 -8.88 0.04 -17.26
C LEU A 337 -9.93 -0.36 -16.22
N THR A 338 -9.48 -0.73 -15.03
CA THR A 338 -10.37 -1.08 -13.93
C THR A 338 -9.72 -0.68 -12.62
N HIS A 339 -10.46 -0.11 -11.68
CA HIS A 339 -9.82 0.23 -10.41
C HIS A 339 -9.56 -1.02 -9.54
N HIS A 340 -10.54 -1.93 -9.45
CA HIS A 340 -10.45 -3.13 -8.60
C HIS A 340 -9.87 -4.34 -9.37
N PRO A 341 -8.85 -5.03 -8.87
CA PRO A 341 -8.13 -6.05 -9.66
C PRO A 341 -8.86 -7.41 -9.78
N ASP A 342 -9.78 -7.76 -8.88
CA ASP A 342 -10.53 -9.03 -8.88
C ASP A 342 -11.25 -9.37 -10.20
N GLY A 343 -11.54 -8.39 -11.05
CA GLY A 343 -12.14 -8.61 -12.37
C GLY A 343 -11.23 -9.32 -13.37
N PHE A 344 -9.94 -9.50 -13.07
CA PHE A 344 -8.96 -10.05 -14.00
C PHE A 344 -9.33 -11.43 -14.55
N ASN A 345 -9.79 -12.35 -13.69
CA ASN A 345 -10.19 -13.69 -14.13
C ASN A 345 -11.41 -13.69 -15.06
N ALA A 346 -12.31 -12.73 -14.91
CA ALA A 346 -13.44 -12.55 -15.82
C ALA A 346 -13.02 -11.89 -17.14
N ALA A 347 -12.08 -10.93 -17.08
CA ALA A 347 -11.54 -10.23 -18.23
C ALA A 347 -10.71 -11.15 -19.15
N ARG A 348 -9.83 -12.00 -18.58
CA ARG A 348 -9.05 -12.98 -19.37
C ARG A 348 -9.94 -13.95 -20.14
N LYS A 349 -11.04 -14.43 -19.55
CA LYS A 349 -12.02 -15.32 -20.21
C LYS A 349 -12.70 -14.65 -21.40
N ARG A 350 -12.69 -13.32 -21.47
CA ARG A 350 -13.26 -12.49 -22.53
C ARG A 350 -12.21 -11.96 -23.51
N GLY A 351 -10.99 -12.49 -23.46
CA GLY A 351 -9.92 -12.14 -24.40
C GLY A 351 -9.25 -10.78 -24.15
N VAL A 352 -9.38 -10.21 -22.95
CA VAL A 352 -8.63 -9.00 -22.58
C VAL A 352 -7.14 -9.34 -22.44
N ALA A 353 -6.29 -8.67 -23.21
CA ALA A 353 -4.85 -8.96 -23.24
C ALA A 353 -4.10 -8.34 -22.06
N LEU A 354 -4.50 -7.14 -21.64
CA LEU A 354 -3.87 -6.41 -20.54
C LEU A 354 -4.93 -5.71 -19.69
N SER A 355 -4.91 -5.93 -18.38
CA SER A 355 -5.71 -5.20 -17.40
C SER A 355 -4.80 -4.32 -16.55
N LEU A 356 -5.17 -3.06 -16.39
CA LEU A 356 -4.47 -2.07 -15.59
C LEU A 356 -5.36 -1.69 -14.40
N ALA A 357 -4.85 -1.94 -13.19
CA ALA A 357 -5.59 -1.73 -11.95
C ALA A 357 -4.82 -0.97 -10.87
N GLY A 358 -5.54 -0.52 -9.85
CA GLY A 358 -5.04 0.20 -8.68
C GLY A 358 -5.58 -0.38 -7.37
N HIS A 359 -6.21 0.47 -6.55
CA HIS A 359 -7.03 0.17 -5.36
C HIS A 359 -6.27 -0.31 -4.13
N THR A 360 -5.28 -1.17 -4.33
CA THR A 360 -4.68 -1.95 -3.24
C THR A 360 -3.50 -1.23 -2.57
N HIS A 361 -2.91 -0.25 -3.25
CA HIS A 361 -1.68 0.44 -2.85
C HIS A 361 -0.51 -0.48 -2.52
N GLY A 362 -0.51 -1.73 -3.00
CA GLY A 362 0.42 -2.76 -2.54
C GLY A 362 0.32 -3.08 -1.05
N GLY A 363 -0.77 -2.70 -0.38
CA GLY A 363 -0.95 -2.76 1.06
C GLY A 363 -0.05 -1.79 1.83
N GLN A 364 0.50 -0.77 1.17
CA GLN A 364 1.46 0.22 1.72
C GLN A 364 2.81 -0.36 2.18
N VAL A 365 2.98 -1.68 2.23
CA VAL A 365 4.21 -2.35 2.66
C VAL A 365 4.58 -3.45 1.69
N GLY A 366 5.81 -3.41 1.17
CA GLY A 366 6.28 -4.37 0.17
C GLY A 366 7.79 -4.51 0.10
N ILE A 367 8.23 -5.49 -0.68
CA ILE A 367 9.64 -5.73 -1.00
C ILE A 367 9.73 -5.96 -2.52
N GLY A 368 10.55 -5.15 -3.19
CA GLY A 368 10.61 -5.15 -4.66
C GLY A 368 9.23 -4.83 -5.25
N ASP A 369 8.69 -5.76 -6.03
CA ASP A 369 7.40 -5.64 -6.71
C ASP A 369 6.27 -6.44 -6.02
N ARG A 370 6.51 -6.92 -4.79
CA ARG A 370 5.54 -7.74 -4.03
C ARG A 370 5.05 -7.03 -2.78
N SER A 371 3.77 -7.23 -2.45
CA SER A 371 3.18 -6.83 -1.17
C SER A 371 3.57 -7.79 -0.05
N LEU A 372 3.71 -7.30 1.18
CA LEU A 372 3.82 -8.11 2.40
C LEU A 372 2.44 -8.49 2.99
N PHE A 373 1.34 -8.08 2.35
CA PHE A 373 -0.02 -8.43 2.74
C PHE A 373 -0.76 -9.24 1.64
N PRO A 374 -0.17 -10.31 1.07
CA PRO A 374 -0.79 -11.08 -0.03
C PRO A 374 -2.04 -11.87 0.41
N PHE A 375 -2.41 -11.83 1.69
CA PHE A 375 -3.60 -12.48 2.24
C PHE A 375 -4.82 -11.56 2.27
N ALA A 376 -4.66 -10.26 1.99
CA ALA A 376 -5.77 -9.31 1.98
C ALA A 376 -6.63 -9.46 0.72
N MET A 377 -5.99 -9.65 -0.44
CA MET A 377 -6.62 -9.88 -1.74
C MET A 377 -5.72 -10.78 -2.60
N GLU A 378 -6.30 -11.42 -3.62
CA GLU A 378 -5.55 -12.29 -4.56
C GLU A 378 -4.49 -11.49 -5.34
N TYR A 379 -4.83 -10.27 -5.76
CA TYR A 379 -3.98 -9.39 -6.54
C TYR A 379 -3.68 -8.13 -5.74
N MET A 380 -2.43 -7.95 -5.32
CA MET A 380 -2.02 -6.87 -4.42
C MET A 380 -1.02 -5.90 -5.03
N ARG A 381 -0.07 -6.36 -5.86
CA ARG A 381 0.95 -5.46 -6.42
C ARG A 381 1.68 -6.10 -7.58
N GLY A 382 1.96 -5.31 -8.62
CA GLY A 382 2.81 -5.71 -9.73
C GLY A 382 2.10 -6.64 -10.72
N TRP A 383 2.88 -7.50 -11.36
CA TRP A 383 2.45 -8.34 -12.48
C TRP A 383 1.79 -9.65 -12.04
N TYR A 384 0.68 -9.99 -12.71
CA TYR A 384 -0.02 -11.27 -12.62
C TYR A 384 -0.46 -11.72 -14.02
N GLY A 385 -0.80 -12.99 -14.16
CA GLY A 385 -1.27 -13.58 -15.41
C GLY A 385 -0.22 -14.38 -16.16
N ASP A 386 -0.40 -14.51 -17.47
CA ASP A 386 0.41 -15.31 -18.39
C ASP A 386 0.83 -14.49 -19.61
N ASP A 387 1.37 -15.15 -20.64
CA ASP A 387 1.88 -14.49 -21.83
C ASP A 387 0.79 -13.85 -22.70
N GLU A 388 -0.46 -14.32 -22.60
CA GLU A 388 -1.59 -13.83 -23.39
C GLU A 388 -2.45 -12.81 -22.63
N HIS A 389 -2.59 -13.01 -21.32
CA HIS A 389 -3.45 -12.20 -20.46
C HIS A 389 -2.70 -11.73 -19.23
N LYS A 390 -2.48 -10.42 -19.11
CA LYS A 390 -1.71 -9.82 -18.02
C LYS A 390 -2.57 -8.88 -17.18
N LEU A 391 -2.27 -8.83 -15.89
CA LEU A 391 -2.75 -7.81 -14.97
C LEU A 391 -1.54 -7.09 -14.39
N PHE A 392 -1.60 -5.77 -14.36
CA PHE A 392 -0.71 -4.95 -13.55
C PHE A 392 -1.51 -4.24 -12.45
N VAL A 393 -1.11 -4.43 -11.20
CA VAL A 393 -1.69 -3.75 -10.03
C VAL A 393 -0.74 -2.65 -9.55
N HIS A 394 -1.15 -1.42 -9.77
CA HIS A 394 -0.43 -0.19 -9.45
C HIS A 394 -0.41 0.05 -7.93
N SER A 395 0.71 0.57 -7.43
CA SER A 395 0.92 0.86 -6.00
C SER A 395 0.30 2.19 -5.55
N GLY A 396 -0.40 2.89 -6.46
CA GLY A 396 -0.94 4.24 -6.28
C GLY A 396 0.10 5.36 -6.43
N LEU A 397 -0.33 6.53 -6.90
CA LEU A 397 0.49 7.74 -6.99
C LEU A 397 0.40 8.55 -5.68
N GLY A 398 -0.78 8.61 -5.08
CA GLY A 398 -1.05 9.16 -3.76
C GLY A 398 -1.50 8.09 -2.78
N HIS A 399 -2.33 8.49 -1.80
CA HIS A 399 -2.93 7.62 -0.77
C HIS A 399 -3.91 8.42 0.10
N TRP A 400 -4.76 7.70 0.83
CA TRP A 400 -5.60 8.25 1.89
C TRP A 400 -4.94 8.24 3.28
N MET A 401 -3.75 7.64 3.40
CA MET A 401 -2.98 7.52 4.65
C MET A 401 -1.48 7.66 4.36
N PRO A 402 -0.76 8.64 4.95
CA PRO A 402 0.61 8.99 4.60
C PRO A 402 1.63 8.01 5.16
N PHE A 403 1.67 6.78 4.63
CA PHE A 403 2.64 5.78 5.04
C PHE A 403 2.96 4.80 3.91
N ARG A 404 4.24 4.66 3.57
CA ARG A 404 4.73 3.66 2.62
C ARG A 404 6.05 3.06 3.11
N LEU A 405 6.20 1.74 3.07
CA LEU A 405 7.46 1.07 3.39
C LEU A 405 7.80 0.03 2.31
N GLY A 406 8.81 0.31 1.49
CA GLY A 406 9.17 -0.56 0.35
C GLY A 406 8.07 -0.70 -0.71
N CYS A 407 7.07 0.19 -0.67
CA CYS A 407 5.96 0.31 -1.62
C CYS A 407 5.83 1.77 -2.07
N PRO A 408 6.80 2.30 -2.84
CA PRO A 408 6.81 3.70 -3.23
C PRO A 408 5.60 4.02 -4.12
N SER A 409 5.23 5.31 -4.17
CA SER A 409 4.34 5.80 -5.21
C SER A 409 4.98 5.60 -6.58
N GLU A 410 4.19 5.35 -7.62
CA GLU A 410 4.74 5.07 -8.94
C GLU A 410 3.99 5.71 -10.09
N ILE A 411 4.69 5.82 -11.22
CA ILE A 411 4.17 6.14 -12.55
C ILE A 411 4.70 5.03 -13.46
N VAL A 412 3.81 4.35 -14.17
CA VAL A 412 4.18 3.15 -14.94
C VAL A 412 3.94 3.37 -16.41
N THR A 413 4.96 3.14 -17.22
CA THR A 413 4.87 3.18 -18.68
C THR A 413 4.87 1.76 -19.23
N PHE A 414 3.87 1.43 -20.02
CA PHE A 414 3.80 0.21 -20.82
C PHE A 414 4.13 0.55 -22.26
N VAL A 415 5.23 0.01 -22.76
CA VAL A 415 5.60 0.10 -24.18
C VAL A 415 5.02 -1.12 -24.87
N LEU A 416 3.92 -0.93 -25.59
CA LEU A 416 3.22 -2.03 -26.23
C LEU A 416 4.05 -2.59 -27.38
N ARG A 417 4.10 -3.91 -27.48
CA ARG A 417 4.84 -4.63 -28.53
C ARG A 417 3.90 -5.55 -29.29
N SER A 418 4.07 -5.54 -30.60
CA SER A 418 3.51 -6.56 -31.49
C SER A 418 4.29 -7.86 -31.30
N ALA A 419 3.57 -8.98 -31.34
CA ALA A 419 4.12 -10.33 -31.13
C ALA A 419 4.92 -10.84 -32.34
#